data_AF-A0A3D0Z3F1-F1
#
_entry.id   AF-A0A3D0Z3F1-F1
#
_cell.length_a   1.000
_cell.length_b   1.000
_cell.length_c   1.000
_cell.angle_alpha   90.00
_cell.angle_beta   90.00
_cell.angle_gamma   90.00
#
_symmetry.space_group_name_H-M   'P 1'
#
loop_
_entity.id
_entity.type
_entity.pdbx_description
1 polymer ?
#
loop_
_entity_poly.entity_id
_entity_poly.type
_entity_poly.pdbx_seq_one_letter_code
_entity_poly.pdbx_strand_id
1 'polypeptide(L)' 'MKEEKVILELDPYEEGAVISALNELRNKELENQKPTDFVDDLLLKVLHAPQKKVRVRDEAR' A
#
# COMPACT_ATOMS: atom_id res chain seq x y z
N MET A 1 0.96 20.98 17.28
CA MET A 1 0.23 19.72 17.55
C MET A 1 1.10 18.58 17.07
N LYS A 2 1.35 17.54 17.85
CA LYS A 2 2.10 16.38 17.36
C LYS A 2 1.20 15.64 16.39
N GLU A 3 1.57 15.61 15.12
CA GLU A 3 0.90 14.76 14.14
C GLU A 3 1.10 13.30 14.56
N GLU A 4 0.02 12.63 14.94
CA GLU A 4 0.05 11.21 15.23
C GLU A 4 0.18 10.46 13.90
N LYS A 5 1.29 9.73 13.76
CA LYS A 5 1.55 8.88 12.59
C LYS A 5 1.43 7.43 13.01
N VAL A 6 0.59 6.69 12.30
CA VAL A 6 0.49 5.23 12.42
C VAL A 6 1.48 4.60 11.44
N ILE A 7 2.31 3.68 11.93
CA ILE A 7 3.23 2.90 11.10
C ILE A 7 2.60 1.52 10.92
N LEU A 8 2.46 1.10 9.66
CA LEU A 8 1.98 -0.23 9.27
C LEU A 8 3.11 -0.98 8.58
N GLU A 9 3.33 -2.22 8.98
CA GLU A 9 4.17 -3.17 8.25
C GLU A 9 3.24 -4.08 7.45
N LEU A 10 3.55 -4.28 6.16
CA LEU A 10 2.77 -5.13 5.26
C LEU A 10 3.64 -6.27 4.77
N ASP A 11 3.11 -7.48 4.77
CA ASP A 11 3.72 -8.60 4.05
C ASP A 11 3.43 -8.51 2.53
N PRO A 12 4.07 -9.34 1.67
CA PRO A 12 3.85 -9.27 0.22
C PRO A 12 2.40 -9.53 -0.21
N TYR A 13 1.62 -10.28 0.57
CA TYR A 13 0.22 -10.55 0.27
C TYR A 13 -0.66 -9.34 0.65
N GLU A 14 -0.43 -8.76 1.82
CA GLU A 14 -1.10 -7.54 2.28
C GLU A 14 -0.77 -6.35 1.37
N GLU A 15 0.48 -6.22 0.92
CA GLU A 15 0.92 -5.21 -0.05
C GLU A 15 0.10 -5.32 -1.35
N GLY A 16 -0.04 -6.53 -1.89
CA GLY A 16 -0.84 -6.79 -3.09
C GLY A 16 -2.34 -6.49 -2.88
N ALA A 17 -2.89 -6.83 -1.73
CA ALA A 17 -4.28 -6.52 -1.37
C ALA A 17 -4.52 -5.01 -1.27
N VAL A 18 -3.61 -4.26 -0.63
CA VAL A 18 -3.67 -2.79 -0.52
C VAL A 18 -3.61 -2.14 -1.90
N ILE A 19 -2.66 -2.54 -2.76
CA ILE A 19 -2.54 -2.01 -4.12
C ILE A 19 -3.82 -2.28 -4.92
N SER A 20 -4.39 -3.48 -4.81
CA SER A 20 -5.62 -3.84 -5.53
C SER A 20 -6.80 -2.99 -5.07
N ALA A 21 -6.99 -2.83 -3.76
CA ALA A 21 -8.05 -1.99 -3.20
C ALA A 21 -7.91 -0.52 -3.60
N LEU A 22 -6.69 0.02 -3.58
CA LEU A 22 -6.42 1.39 -4.01
C LEU A 22 -6.67 1.58 -5.51
N ASN A 23 -6.33 0.59 -6.35
CA ASN A 23 -6.65 0.63 -7.78
C ASN A 23 -8.16 0.60 -8.05
N GLU A 24 -8.91 -0.23 -7.33
CA GLU A 24 -10.38 -0.23 -7.41
C GLU A 24 -10.97 1.12 -7.00
N LEU A 25 -10.44 1.73 -5.93
CA LEU A 25 -10.85 3.06 -5.51
C LEU A 25 -10.54 4.11 -6.58
N ARG A 26 -9.32 4.10 -7.14
CA ARG A 26 -8.94 5.02 -8.23
C ARG A 26 -9.90 4.90 -9.41
N ASN A 27 -10.21 3.68 -9.84
CA ASN A 27 -11.10 3.44 -10.97
C ASN A 27 -12.52 3.99 -10.68
N LYS A 28 -13.06 3.76 -9.49
CA LYS A 28 -14.37 4.31 -9.08
C LYS A 28 -14.37 5.83 -9.07
N GLU A 29 -13.33 6.47 -8.56
CA GLU A 29 -13.24 7.93 -8.52
C GLU A 29 -13.07 8.54 -9.93
N LEU A 30 -12.29 7.88 -10.81
CA LEU A 30 -12.18 8.24 -12.23
C LEU A 30 -13.52 8.14 -12.96
N GLU A 31 -14.28 7.06 -12.75
CA GLU A 31 -15.64 6.90 -13.31
C GLU A 31 -16.56 8.04 -12.86
N ASN A 32 -16.39 8.51 -11.62
CA ASN A 32 -17.14 9.62 -11.06
C ASN A 32 -16.58 11.01 -11.47
N GLN A 33 -15.58 11.08 -12.36
CA GLN A 33 -14.89 12.31 -12.77
C GLN A 33 -14.32 13.11 -11.58
N LYS A 34 -13.91 12.41 -10.52
CA LYS A 34 -13.32 13.01 -9.33
C LYS A 34 -11.79 12.97 -9.41
N PRO A 35 -11.10 13.91 -8.75
CA PRO A 35 -9.66 13.90 -8.67
C PRO A 35 -9.16 12.66 -7.94
N THR A 36 -8.07 12.08 -8.44
CA THR A 36 -7.46 10.84 -7.92
C THR A 36 -6.04 11.03 -7.40
N ASP A 37 -5.53 12.27 -7.39
CA ASP A 37 -4.17 12.63 -6.97
C ASP A 37 -3.80 12.02 -5.61
N PHE A 38 -4.73 12.02 -4.66
CA PHE A 38 -4.51 11.41 -3.34
C PHE A 38 -4.27 9.90 -3.40
N VAL A 39 -5.05 9.19 -4.22
CA VAL A 39 -4.94 7.73 -4.39
C VAL A 39 -3.66 7.40 -5.15
N ASP A 40 -3.30 8.21 -6.15
CA ASP A 40 -2.07 8.06 -6.93
C ASP A 40 -0.82 8.27 -6.05
N ASP A 41 -0.83 9.29 -5.19
CA ASP A 41 0.23 9.54 -4.22
C ASP A 41 0.39 8.38 -3.22
N LEU A 42 -0.73 7.78 -2.78
CA LEU A 42 -0.69 6.62 -1.89
C LEU A 42 -0.14 5.37 -2.60
N LEU A 43 -0.59 5.10 -3.81
CA LEU A 43 -0.07 3.99 -4.63
C LEU A 43 1.44 4.14 -4.83
N LEU A 44 1.91 5.34 -5.19
CA LEU A 44 3.33 5.63 -5.33
C LEU A 44 4.11 5.42 -4.02
N LYS A 45 3.54 5.82 -2.88
CA LYS A 45 4.18 5.59 -1.56
C LYS A 45 4.30 4.13 -1.21
N VAL A 46 3.25 3.34 -1.49
CA VAL A 46 3.26 1.88 -1.23
C VAL A 46 4.27 1.19 -2.14
N LEU A 47 4.26 1.50 -3.44
CA LEU A 47 5.18 0.91 -4.43
C LEU A 47 6.66 1.24 -4.17
N HIS A 48 6.95 2.43 -3.63
CA HIS A 48 8.32 2.84 -3.27
C HIS A 48 8.68 2.56 -1.81
N ALA A 49 7.79 1.92 -1.04
CA ALA A 49 8.07 1.62 0.34
C ALA A 49 9.31 0.69 0.44
N PRO A 50 10.24 0.96 1.36
CA PRO A 50 11.43 0.14 1.49
C PRO A 50 11.07 -1.27 1.95
N GLN A 51 11.39 -2.26 1.13
CA GLN A 51 11.16 -3.66 1.47
C GLN A 51 12.26 -4.17 2.42
N LYS A 52 11.88 -4.56 3.63
CA LYS A 52 12.78 -5.22 4.58
C LYS A 52 12.75 -6.72 4.31
N LYS A 53 13.81 -7.25 3.68
CA LYS A 53 13.95 -8.70 3.45
C LYS A 53 14.05 -9.44 4.78
N VAL A 54 12.94 -9.98 5.25
CA VAL A 54 12.95 -10.91 6.38
C VAL A 54 13.49 -12.24 5.86
N ARG A 55 14.64 -12.68 6.35
CA ARG A 55 15.13 -14.04 6.07
C ARG A 55 14.19 -15.01 6.78
N VAL A 56 13.22 -15.57 6.06
CA VAL A 56 12.48 -16.74 6.52
C VAL A 56 13.52 -17.85 6.63
N ARG A 57 13.91 -18.23 7.86
CA ARG A 57 14.62 -19.50 8.07
C ARG A 57 13.57 -20.57 7.80
N ASP A 58 13.71 -21.28 6.69
CA ASP A 58 13.07 -22.58 6.52
C ASP A 58 13.58 -23.47 7.66
N GLU A 59 12.80 -23.58 8.72
CA GLU A 59 12.96 -24.67 9.68
C GLU A 59 12.43 -25.93 9.01
N ALA A 60 13.28 -26.53 8.17
CA ALA A 60 13.15 -27.92 7.81
C ALA A 60 13.38 -28.75 9.08
N ARG A 61 12.30 -29.24 9.70
CA ARG A 61 12.35 -30.46 10.49
C ARG A 61 11.01 -31.16 10.65
#